data_AF-A0AAW3BFJ0-F1
#
_entry.id   AF-A0AAW3BFJ0-F1
#
_cell.length_a   1.000
_cell.length_b   1.000
_cell.length_c   1.000
_cell.angle_alpha   90.00
_cell.angle_beta   90.00
_cell.angle_gamma   90.00
#
_symmetry.space_group_name_H-M   'P 1'
#
loop_
_entity.id
_entity.type
_entity.pdbx_description
1 polymer ?
#
loop_
_entity_poly.entity_id
_entity_poly.type
_entity_poly.pdbx_seq_one_letter_code
_entity_poly.pdbx_strand_id
1 'polypeptide(L)'
;MNCVTQFVLPRSSAAIIKVASTASLAIPCRAMHGKPASGHKVRTQHSRRWWMQSKAHHLTAIPHEEARSRPHFPAYTEDVDQPMVVPDGACCFNCKQPIDGDDINSYVWVPSGNARVPTTQGYFFHVKCFKCWSCKYRIIHNQFYSKDGRAWCLSCALGRDIRVPTRRWHTSYVNTHRTGSRLTGQFFPRHRHQMEFLFNPNE
;
A
#
# COMPACT_ATOMS: atom_id res chain seq x y z
N MET A 1 -34.10 -32.96 -34.71
CA MET A 1 -35.26 -32.46 -35.48
C MET A 1 -36.39 -32.23 -34.49
N ASN A 2 -36.82 -30.97 -34.40
CA ASN A 2 -38.17 -30.44 -34.11
C ASN A 2 -38.87 -30.99 -32.85
N CYS A 3 -38.99 -30.27 -31.73
CA CYS A 3 -39.76 -29.02 -31.50
C CYS A 3 -41.20 -29.11 -32.03
N VAL A 4 -42.19 -29.00 -31.14
CA VAL A 4 -43.46 -28.23 -31.26
C VAL A 4 -44.39 -28.66 -30.10
N THR A 5 -44.57 -27.82 -29.08
CA THR A 5 -45.68 -26.86 -28.87
C THR A 5 -47.03 -27.51 -28.59
N GLN A 6 -47.61 -27.23 -27.40
CA GLN A 6 -49.06 -27.21 -27.23
C GLN A 6 -49.47 -25.95 -26.45
N PHE A 7 -50.22 -25.12 -27.17
CA PHE A 7 -51.01 -24.00 -26.68
C PHE A 7 -52.32 -24.52 -26.08
N VAL A 8 -52.74 -23.98 -24.94
CA VAL A 8 -54.15 -23.95 -24.54
C VAL A 8 -54.44 -22.60 -23.89
N LEU A 9 -55.30 -21.81 -24.53
CA LEU A 9 -56.12 -20.77 -23.90
C LEU A 9 -57.53 -21.36 -23.70
N PRO A 10 -58.31 -20.87 -22.72
CA PRO A 10 -59.42 -20.03 -23.20
C PRO A 10 -59.89 -18.90 -22.25
N ARG A 11 -60.40 -17.86 -22.91
CA ARG A 11 -61.65 -17.10 -22.67
C ARG A 11 -61.93 -16.41 -21.32
N SER A 12 -62.00 -15.07 -21.43
CA SER A 12 -63.25 -14.27 -21.46
C SER A 12 -63.33 -13.14 -20.43
N SER A 13 -63.45 -11.94 -20.99
CA SER A 13 -64.42 -10.89 -20.65
C SER A 13 -64.46 -10.33 -19.22
N ALA A 14 -63.94 -9.11 -19.06
CA ALA A 14 -64.75 -7.93 -18.77
C ALA A 14 -63.85 -6.69 -18.68
N ALA A 15 -64.19 -5.67 -19.46
CA ALA A 15 -63.68 -4.31 -19.24
C ALA A 15 -64.26 -3.77 -17.93
N ILE A 16 -63.53 -2.84 -17.27
CA ILE A 16 -64.02 -1.51 -16.83
C ILE A 16 -63.03 -0.85 -15.85
N ILE A 17 -62.62 0.37 -16.25
CA ILE A 17 -62.21 1.55 -15.47
C ILE A 17 -60.77 1.65 -14.92
N LYS A 18 -60.13 2.69 -15.45
CA LYS A 18 -58.86 3.35 -15.11
C LYS A 18 -58.82 3.80 -13.65
N VAL A 19 -57.65 3.66 -13.00
CA VAL A 19 -57.04 4.75 -12.23
C VAL A 19 -55.51 4.63 -12.36
N ALA A 20 -54.88 5.71 -12.82
CA ALA A 20 -53.44 5.88 -12.86
C ALA A 20 -52.92 6.03 -11.42
N SER A 21 -52.02 5.14 -11.00
CA SER A 21 -51.26 5.29 -9.76
C SER A 21 -49.78 5.16 -10.09
N THR A 22 -49.08 6.24 -9.81
CA THR A 22 -47.66 6.49 -10.02
C THR A 22 -46.81 5.39 -9.39
N ALA A 23 -46.03 4.68 -10.23
CA ALA A 23 -45.02 3.74 -9.79
C ALA A 23 -43.83 4.51 -9.19
N SER A 24 -43.85 4.72 -7.87
CA SER A 24 -42.68 5.12 -7.12
C SER A 24 -41.73 3.93 -6.99
N LEU A 25 -40.51 4.09 -7.53
CA LEU A 25 -39.42 3.14 -7.39
C LEU A 25 -39.12 2.90 -5.91
N ALA A 26 -39.49 1.74 -5.38
CA ALA A 26 -39.17 1.32 -4.03
C ALA A 26 -37.70 0.89 -3.96
N ILE A 27 -36.86 1.74 -3.37
CA ILE A 27 -35.51 1.36 -2.94
C ILE A 27 -35.66 0.47 -1.70
N PRO A 28 -35.11 -0.75 -1.64
CA PRO A 28 -35.17 -1.56 -0.44
C PRO A 28 -34.27 -0.95 0.65
N CYS A 29 -34.88 -0.22 1.57
CA CYS A 29 -34.25 0.22 2.80
C CYS A 29 -33.86 -1.00 3.63
N ARG A 30 -32.56 -1.24 3.83
CA ARG A 30 -32.07 -2.24 4.79
C ARG A 30 -32.62 -1.91 6.17
N ALA A 31 -33.44 -2.82 6.72
CA ALA A 31 -33.92 -2.74 8.09
C ALA A 31 -32.73 -2.83 9.05
N MET A 32 -32.33 -1.69 9.62
CA MET A 32 -31.43 -1.66 10.77
C MET A 32 -32.24 -2.02 12.01
N HIS A 33 -32.04 -3.23 12.54
CA HIS A 33 -32.64 -3.66 13.80
C HIS A 33 -32.06 -2.84 14.96
N GLY A 34 -32.92 -2.08 15.62
CA GLY A 34 -32.64 -1.41 16.88
C GLY A 34 -33.58 -0.24 17.09
N LYS A 35 -34.63 -0.42 17.91
CA LYS A 35 -35.43 0.72 18.39
C LYS A 35 -34.46 1.71 19.07
N PRO A 36 -34.44 3.00 18.70
CA PRO A 36 -33.69 3.98 19.50
C PRO A 36 -34.38 4.07 20.86
N ALA A 37 -33.72 3.53 21.89
CA ALA A 37 -34.16 3.69 23.26
C ALA A 37 -34.26 5.20 23.55
N SER A 38 -35.44 5.66 23.93
CA SER A 38 -35.77 7.04 24.31
C SER A 38 -35.15 7.42 25.67
N GLY A 39 -33.91 7.00 25.92
CA GLY A 39 -33.11 7.47 27.03
C GLY A 39 -32.22 8.60 26.52
N HIS A 40 -32.36 9.78 27.10
CA HIS A 40 -31.40 10.87 26.93
C HIS A 40 -30.05 10.43 27.51
N LYS A 41 -29.28 9.66 26.73
CA LYS A 41 -27.93 9.23 27.10
C LYS A 41 -27.05 10.46 27.07
N VAL A 42 -26.80 11.04 28.24
CA VAL A 42 -25.72 12.00 28.43
C VAL A 42 -24.45 11.30 27.97
N ARG A 43 -23.91 11.71 26.81
CA ARG A 43 -22.62 11.22 26.34
C ARG A 43 -21.62 11.43 27.46
N THR A 44 -21.03 10.35 27.96
CA THR A 44 -19.90 10.43 28.88
C THR A 44 -18.83 11.32 28.25
N GLN A 45 -18.09 12.06 29.07
CA GLN A 45 -17.04 12.97 28.59
C GLN A 45 -16.07 12.27 27.63
N HIS A 46 -15.80 10.98 27.85
CA HIS A 46 -14.99 10.12 26.98
C HIS A 46 -15.63 9.94 25.58
N SER A 47 -16.92 9.59 25.51
CA SER A 47 -17.62 9.47 24.23
C SER A 47 -17.80 10.80 23.49
N ARG A 48 -17.93 11.93 24.22
CA ARG A 48 -18.01 13.28 23.64
C ARG A 48 -16.65 13.74 23.10
N ARG A 49 -15.55 13.47 23.82
CA ARG A 49 -14.18 13.68 23.32
C ARG A 49 -13.89 12.84 22.10
N TRP A 50 -14.25 11.55 22.13
CA TRP A 50 -14.08 10.67 20.98
C TRP A 50 -14.87 11.19 19.78
N TRP A 51 -16.12 11.63 19.95
CA TRP A 51 -16.93 12.20 18.87
C TRP A 51 -16.41 13.54 18.33
N MET A 52 -15.84 14.39 19.19
CA MET A 52 -15.22 15.67 18.78
C MET A 52 -13.89 15.45 18.05
N GLN A 53 -13.08 14.46 18.47
CA GLN A 53 -11.83 14.07 17.80
C GLN A 53 -12.04 13.23 16.53
N SER A 54 -13.17 12.53 16.42
CA SER A 54 -13.54 11.73 15.24
C SER A 54 -14.38 12.50 14.23
N LYS A 55 -14.70 13.78 14.48
CA LYS A 55 -15.09 14.67 13.38
C LYS A 55 -13.93 14.65 12.41
N ALA A 56 -14.17 14.11 11.22
CA ALA A 56 -13.19 14.10 10.16
C ALA A 56 -12.74 15.55 9.97
N HIS A 57 -11.52 15.86 10.37
CA HIS A 57 -10.89 17.10 9.97
C HIS A 57 -10.93 17.09 8.45
N HIS A 58 -11.59 18.07 7.85
CA HIS A 58 -11.56 18.24 6.40
C HIS A 58 -10.09 18.22 5.99
N LEU A 59 -9.75 17.39 5.00
CA LEU A 59 -8.38 17.34 4.48
C LEU A 59 -8.06 18.74 3.94
N THR A 60 -7.28 19.51 4.68
CA THR A 60 -6.82 20.85 4.27
C THR A 60 -5.48 20.69 3.56
N ALA A 61 -5.43 21.03 2.27
CA ALA A 61 -4.17 21.16 1.57
C ALA A 61 -3.51 22.48 1.99
N ILE A 62 -2.35 22.40 2.64
CA ILE A 62 -1.48 23.56 2.84
C ILE A 62 -0.57 23.62 1.61
N PRO A 63 -0.53 24.73 0.86
CA PRO A 63 0.35 24.85 -0.29
C PRO A 63 1.81 24.69 0.15
N HIS A 64 2.63 24.12 -0.74
CA HIS A 64 4.01 23.73 -0.44
C HIS A 64 4.90 24.89 0.02
N GLU A 65 4.56 26.12 -0.34
CA GLU A 65 5.29 27.35 0.05
C GLU A 65 4.99 27.78 1.50
N GLU A 66 3.80 27.49 2.02
CA GLU A 66 3.35 27.90 3.36
C GLU A 66 3.65 26.84 4.44
N ALA A 67 4.14 25.66 4.04
CA ALA A 67 4.47 24.58 4.96
C ALA A 67 5.70 24.92 5.82
N ARG A 68 5.49 25.03 7.14
CA ARG A 68 6.56 25.34 8.12
C ARG A 68 7.72 24.34 8.13
N SER A 69 7.44 23.08 7.83
CA SER A 69 8.45 22.01 7.73
C SER A 69 8.53 21.54 6.29
N ARG A 70 9.58 21.96 5.58
CA ARG A 70 9.85 21.53 4.21
C ARG A 70 10.74 20.29 4.24
N PRO A 71 10.38 19.20 3.56
CA PRO A 71 11.27 18.06 3.43
C PRO A 71 12.54 18.48 2.68
N HIS A 72 13.71 18.30 3.30
CA HIS A 72 15.00 18.62 2.70
C HIS A 72 15.56 17.40 1.92
N PHE A 73 14.83 16.97 0.90
CA PHE A 73 15.26 15.96 -0.06
C PHE A 73 14.62 16.21 -1.44
N PRO A 74 15.32 15.94 -2.55
CA PRO A 74 14.74 15.99 -3.89
C PRO A 74 13.59 14.99 -4.06
N ALA A 75 12.57 15.35 -4.86
CA ALA A 75 11.38 14.51 -5.04
C ALA A 75 11.62 13.31 -5.98
N TYR A 76 12.42 13.51 -7.03
CA TYR A 76 12.76 12.47 -7.99
C TYR A 76 14.25 12.22 -7.95
N THR A 77 14.64 10.95 -7.93
CA THR A 77 16.00 10.54 -8.28
C THR A 77 16.06 10.46 -9.81
N GLU A 78 16.99 11.18 -10.42
CA GLU A 78 17.14 11.25 -11.87
C GLU A 78 17.73 9.95 -12.44
N ASP A 79 18.50 9.20 -11.64
CA ASP A 79 19.12 7.91 -11.99
C ASP A 79 19.86 7.90 -13.34
N VAL A 80 20.32 9.05 -13.85
CA VAL A 80 20.94 9.20 -15.17
C VAL A 80 22.30 8.50 -15.22
N ASP A 81 23.12 8.69 -14.18
CA ASP A 81 24.48 8.16 -14.12
C ASP A 81 24.53 6.63 -13.91
N GLN A 82 23.58 6.13 -13.12
CA GLN A 82 23.44 4.70 -12.84
C GLN A 82 21.96 4.35 -12.95
N PRO A 83 21.51 3.84 -14.12
CA PRO A 83 20.11 3.51 -14.31
C PRO A 83 19.74 2.38 -13.33
N MET A 84 18.76 2.71 -12.50
CA MET A 84 18.19 1.79 -11.54
C MET A 84 17.06 1.01 -12.21
N VAL A 85 17.42 -0.13 -12.79
CA VAL A 85 16.49 -1.10 -13.38
C VAL A 85 16.47 -2.39 -12.58
N VAL A 86 15.32 -3.06 -12.56
CA VAL A 86 15.19 -4.39 -11.97
C VAL A 86 15.82 -5.40 -12.93
N PRO A 87 16.82 -6.19 -12.49
CA PRO A 87 17.46 -7.15 -13.36
C PRO A 87 16.56 -8.35 -13.66
N ASP A 88 16.70 -8.92 -14.85
CA ASP A 88 16.01 -10.15 -15.24
C ASP A 88 16.39 -11.31 -14.31
N GLY A 89 15.40 -12.07 -13.86
CA GLY A 89 15.61 -13.16 -12.90
C GLY A 89 15.91 -12.70 -11.47
N ALA A 90 15.54 -11.47 -11.10
CA ALA A 90 15.62 -11.00 -9.72
C ALA A 90 14.92 -11.98 -8.76
N CYS A 91 15.64 -12.42 -7.73
CA CYS A 91 15.13 -13.37 -6.76
C CYS A 91 14.85 -12.70 -5.42
N CYS A 92 13.81 -13.17 -4.73
CA CYS A 92 13.54 -12.73 -3.36
C CYS A 92 14.65 -13.18 -2.41
N PHE A 93 15.19 -12.24 -1.64
CA PHE A 93 16.28 -12.50 -0.70
C PHE A 93 15.93 -13.54 0.38
N ASN A 94 14.67 -13.59 0.83
CA ASN A 94 14.27 -14.51 1.90
C ASN A 94 13.86 -15.92 1.42
N CYS A 95 13.10 -16.04 0.32
CA CYS A 95 12.61 -17.33 -0.18
C CYS A 95 13.37 -17.86 -1.40
N LYS A 96 14.25 -17.06 -2.01
CA LYS A 96 15.06 -17.41 -3.19
C LYS A 96 14.24 -17.76 -4.44
N GLN A 97 12.94 -17.49 -4.44
CA GLN A 97 12.08 -17.63 -5.60
C GLN A 97 12.17 -16.38 -6.50
N PRO A 98 11.99 -16.53 -7.82
CA PRO A 98 11.97 -15.41 -8.73
C PRO A 98 10.83 -14.45 -8.40
N ILE A 99 11.05 -13.18 -8.69
CA ILE A 99 10.08 -12.11 -8.57
C ILE A 99 9.53 -11.79 -9.95
N ASP A 100 8.26 -11.46 -9.99
CA ASP A 100 7.62 -10.91 -11.18
C ASP A 100 7.98 -9.42 -11.29
N GLY A 101 8.84 -9.10 -12.27
CA GLY A 101 9.28 -7.73 -12.54
C GLY A 101 8.20 -6.87 -13.21
N ASP A 102 7.21 -7.50 -13.85
CA ASP A 102 6.14 -6.80 -14.55
C ASP A 102 5.09 -6.27 -13.56
N ASP A 103 4.83 -7.01 -12.48
CA ASP A 103 3.95 -6.56 -11.40
C ASP A 103 4.69 -5.74 -10.34
N ILE A 104 4.67 -4.42 -10.54
CA ILE A 104 5.21 -3.38 -9.63
C ILE A 104 4.68 -3.53 -8.19
N ASN A 105 3.48 -4.09 -8.00
CA ASN A 105 2.85 -4.21 -6.68
C ASN A 105 3.18 -5.53 -5.95
N SER A 106 3.89 -6.46 -6.58
CA SER A 106 4.16 -7.78 -6.00
C SER A 106 5.38 -7.82 -5.07
N TYR A 107 6.33 -6.89 -5.26
CA TYR A 107 7.62 -6.90 -4.58
C TYR A 107 7.96 -5.58 -3.91
N VAL A 108 9.01 -5.63 -3.09
CA VAL A 108 9.65 -4.54 -2.38
C VAL A 108 11.10 -4.52 -2.84
N TRP A 109 11.57 -3.36 -3.28
CA TRP A 109 12.94 -3.17 -3.73
C TRP A 109 13.65 -2.18 -2.82
N VAL A 110 14.71 -2.66 -2.17
CA VAL A 110 15.58 -1.86 -1.31
C VAL A 110 16.89 -1.63 -2.07
N PRO A 111 17.05 -0.46 -2.71
CA PRO A 111 18.28 -0.14 -3.41
C PRO A 111 19.41 -0.01 -2.40
N SER A 112 20.51 -0.70 -2.66
CA SER A 112 21.60 -0.80 -1.67
C SER A 112 22.83 0.00 -2.06
N GLY A 113 22.75 0.82 -3.11
CA GLY A 113 23.87 1.57 -3.65
C GLY A 113 25.03 0.63 -4.00
N ASN A 114 26.03 0.55 -3.10
CA ASN A 114 27.27 -0.22 -3.28
C ASN A 114 27.33 -1.54 -2.48
N ALA A 115 26.20 -2.16 -2.11
CA ALA A 115 26.24 -3.42 -1.36
C ALA A 115 26.97 -4.53 -2.15
N ARG A 116 27.92 -5.20 -1.50
CA ARG A 116 28.77 -6.26 -2.10
C ARG A 116 28.03 -7.58 -2.38
N VAL A 117 26.77 -7.76 -1.94
CA VAL A 117 25.97 -9.01 -2.07
C VAL A 117 24.47 -8.68 -2.04
N PRO A 118 23.55 -9.40 -2.73
CA PRO A 118 23.71 -10.32 -3.87
C PRO A 118 23.31 -9.74 -5.24
N THR A 119 22.76 -8.52 -5.34
CA THR A 119 22.58 -7.87 -6.65
C THR A 119 23.22 -6.49 -6.66
N THR A 120 23.82 -6.13 -7.80
CA THR A 120 24.41 -4.80 -8.03
C THR A 120 23.42 -3.66 -7.79
N GLN A 121 22.11 -3.94 -7.89
CA GLN A 121 21.01 -2.98 -7.75
C GLN A 121 20.32 -3.03 -6.38
N GLY A 122 20.66 -3.97 -5.49
CA GLY A 122 20.18 -4.05 -4.10
C GLY A 122 19.48 -5.35 -3.68
N TYR A 123 18.46 -5.24 -2.82
CA TYR A 123 17.71 -6.40 -2.31
C TYR A 123 16.26 -6.37 -2.79
N PHE A 124 15.76 -7.53 -3.15
CA PHE A 124 14.37 -7.72 -3.55
C PHE A 124 13.63 -8.66 -2.61
N PHE A 125 12.36 -8.37 -2.35
CA PHE A 125 11.51 -9.17 -1.49
C PHE A 125 10.10 -9.24 -2.04
N HIS A 126 9.42 -10.38 -1.92
CA HIS A 126 7.96 -10.36 -1.98
C HIS A 126 7.42 -9.55 -0.80
N VAL A 127 6.30 -8.86 -0.97
CA VAL A 127 5.64 -8.08 0.09
C VAL A 127 5.39 -8.94 1.34
N LYS A 128 4.97 -10.20 1.15
CA LYS A 128 4.72 -11.17 2.24
C LYS A 128 6.00 -11.76 2.85
N CYS A 129 7.11 -11.72 2.12
CA CYS A 129 8.40 -12.25 2.53
C CYS A 129 9.24 -11.22 3.27
N PHE A 130 8.90 -9.92 3.22
CA PHE A 130 9.58 -8.88 3.97
C PHE A 130 9.23 -8.92 5.46
N LYS A 131 9.78 -9.92 6.15
CA LYS A 131 9.66 -10.21 7.58
C LYS A 131 10.91 -10.92 8.08
N CYS A 132 11.12 -10.95 9.39
CA CYS A 132 12.28 -11.60 9.98
C CYS A 132 12.27 -13.10 9.68
N TRP A 133 13.41 -13.64 9.26
CA TRP A 133 13.54 -15.08 9.02
C TRP A 133 13.48 -15.89 10.31
N SER A 134 13.99 -15.39 11.43
CA SER A 134 14.00 -16.11 12.71
C SER A 134 12.62 -16.09 13.38
N CYS A 135 12.14 -14.92 13.82
CA CYS A 135 10.87 -14.82 14.55
C CYS A 135 9.60 -14.78 13.68
N LYS A 136 9.73 -14.70 12.35
CA LYS A 136 8.60 -14.62 11.38
C LYS A 136 7.65 -13.43 11.59
N TYR A 137 8.01 -12.49 12.46
CA TYR A 137 7.31 -11.23 12.65
C TYR A 137 7.85 -10.14 11.74
N ARG A 138 7.06 -9.06 11.62
CA ARG A 138 7.42 -7.86 10.88
C ARG A 138 8.72 -7.25 11.40
N ILE A 139 9.39 -6.55 10.49
CA ILE A 139 10.60 -5.81 10.82
C ILE A 139 10.20 -4.45 11.39
N ILE A 140 10.69 -4.13 12.59
CA ILE A 140 10.40 -2.85 13.25
C ILE A 140 11.24 -1.76 12.58
N HIS A 141 10.66 -0.58 12.39
CA HIS A 141 11.28 0.57 11.69
C HIS A 141 11.71 0.30 10.24
N ASN A 142 11.23 -0.80 9.63
CA ASN A 142 11.60 -1.23 8.28
C ASN A 142 13.13 -1.37 8.04
N GLN A 143 13.90 -1.56 9.12
CA GLN A 143 15.35 -1.76 9.07
C GLN A 143 15.67 -3.22 9.39
N PHE A 144 16.37 -3.89 8.46
CA PHE A 144 16.74 -5.29 8.60
C PHE A 144 18.26 -5.46 8.59
N TYR A 145 18.69 -6.58 9.13
CA TYR A 145 20.08 -7.02 9.11
C TYR A 145 20.20 -8.22 8.17
N SER A 146 21.14 -8.19 7.23
CA SER A 146 21.44 -9.33 6.38
C SER A 146 22.39 -10.29 7.11
N LYS A 147 21.90 -11.48 7.44
CA LYS A 147 22.69 -12.55 8.07
C LYS A 147 22.39 -13.87 7.37
N ASP A 148 23.44 -14.59 6.98
CA ASP A 148 23.36 -15.88 6.29
C ASP A 148 22.51 -15.85 5.01
N GLY A 149 22.57 -14.74 4.28
CA GLY A 149 21.78 -14.53 3.05
C GLY A 149 20.27 -14.42 3.31
N ARG A 150 19.86 -14.01 4.51
CA ARG A 150 18.46 -13.82 4.89
C ARG A 150 18.28 -12.53 5.68
N ALA A 151 17.05 -12.01 5.72
CA ALA A 151 16.72 -10.80 6.46
C ALA A 151 16.29 -11.11 7.90
N TRP A 152 16.97 -10.47 8.86
CA TRP A 152 16.71 -10.56 10.29
C TRP A 152 16.23 -9.21 10.82
N CYS A 153 15.35 -9.21 11.82
CA CYS A 153 15.09 -7.99 12.58
C CYS A 153 16.23 -7.71 13.57
N LEU A 154 16.38 -6.45 13.97
CA LEU A 154 17.41 -6.01 14.90
C LEU A 154 17.43 -6.82 16.21
N SER A 155 16.26 -7.13 16.78
CA SER A 155 16.18 -7.92 18.01
C SER A 155 16.75 -9.33 17.84
N CYS A 156 16.38 -10.03 16.76
CA CYS A 156 16.89 -11.38 16.49
C CYS A 156 18.36 -11.37 16.08
N ALA A 157 18.84 -10.36 15.37
CA ALA A 157 20.24 -10.24 14.98
C ALA A 157 21.15 -10.02 16.20
N LEU A 158 20.69 -9.25 17.19
CA LEU A 158 21.39 -8.98 18.44
C LEU A 158 21.18 -10.06 19.52
N GLY A 159 20.37 -11.10 19.26
CA GLY A 159 20.08 -12.14 20.24
C GLY A 159 19.21 -11.69 21.43
N ARG A 160 18.41 -10.62 21.26
CA ARG A 160 17.46 -10.16 22.29
C ARG A 160 16.18 -11.00 22.24
N ASP A 161 15.46 -11.02 23.37
CA ASP A 161 14.17 -11.68 23.46
C ASP A 161 13.16 -11.17 22.43
N ILE A 162 12.41 -12.12 21.86
CA ILE A 162 11.44 -11.84 20.81
C ILE A 162 10.23 -11.16 21.44
N ARG A 163 10.04 -9.87 21.13
CA ARG A 163 8.83 -9.12 21.49
C ARG A 163 7.78 -9.26 20.40
N VAL A 164 6.62 -9.80 20.76
CA VAL A 164 5.47 -9.89 19.85
C VAL A 164 4.97 -8.47 19.52
N PRO A 165 4.86 -8.09 18.23
CA PRO A 165 4.36 -6.78 17.86
C PRO A 165 2.90 -6.59 18.29
N THR A 166 2.53 -5.40 18.78
CA THR A 166 1.14 -5.12 19.18
C THR A 166 0.17 -4.88 18.01
N ARG A 167 0.69 -4.47 16.84
CA ARG A 167 -0.13 -4.20 15.63
C ARG A 167 -0.03 -5.38 14.65
N ARG A 168 0.19 -5.14 13.35
CA ARG A 168 0.37 -6.21 12.34
C ARG A 168 1.55 -7.11 12.69
N TRP A 169 1.35 -8.43 12.67
CA TRP A 169 2.38 -9.41 13.07
C TRP A 169 3.23 -9.89 11.89
N HIS A 170 2.60 -10.34 10.80
CA HIS A 170 3.30 -11.03 9.71
C HIS A 170 3.50 -10.17 8.46
N THR A 171 3.11 -8.89 8.51
CA THR A 171 3.25 -7.94 7.42
C THR A 171 3.88 -6.65 7.94
N SER A 172 4.96 -6.24 7.28
CA SER A 172 5.67 -5.00 7.57
C SER A 172 4.98 -3.81 6.91
N TYR A 173 5.25 -2.59 7.40
CA TYR A 173 4.70 -1.36 6.81
C TYR A 173 5.64 -0.85 5.73
N VAL A 174 5.69 -1.56 4.61
CA VAL A 174 6.52 -1.20 3.46
C VAL A 174 5.65 -0.92 2.26
N ASN A 175 6.07 0.05 1.46
CA ASN A 175 5.47 0.29 0.17
C ASN A 175 6.02 -0.72 -0.85
N THR A 176 5.26 -0.94 -1.92
CA THR A 176 5.68 -1.78 -3.03
C THR A 176 6.71 -1.07 -3.90
N HIS A 177 7.44 -1.86 -4.69
CA HIS A 177 8.56 -1.40 -5.50
C HIS A 177 9.60 -0.65 -4.64
N ARG A 178 10.31 0.34 -5.20
CA ARG A 178 11.24 1.22 -4.48
C ARG A 178 10.59 2.52 -3.97
N THR A 179 9.26 2.65 -3.98
CA THR A 179 8.57 3.91 -3.67
C THR A 179 8.89 4.44 -2.26
N GLY A 180 8.98 3.55 -1.27
CA GLY A 180 9.36 3.92 0.09
C GLY A 180 10.85 4.26 0.26
N SER A 181 11.71 3.77 -0.64
CA SER A 181 13.16 4.00 -0.60
C SER A 181 13.63 5.07 -1.59
N ARG A 182 12.77 5.59 -2.47
CA ARG A 182 13.12 6.59 -3.50
C ARG A 182 13.60 7.92 -2.92
N LEU A 183 13.16 8.28 -1.71
CA LEU A 183 13.54 9.52 -1.03
C LEU A 183 14.99 9.52 -0.53
N THR A 184 15.68 8.38 -0.60
CA THR A 184 17.01 8.19 -0.06
C THR A 184 17.85 7.40 -1.04
N GLY A 185 19.05 7.87 -1.36
CA GLY A 185 19.90 7.15 -2.30
C GLY A 185 20.90 8.05 -2.98
N GLN A 186 21.21 7.69 -4.22
CA GLN A 186 22.07 8.46 -5.10
C GLN A 186 21.19 9.43 -5.89
N PHE A 187 21.59 10.69 -5.89
CA PHE A 187 20.95 11.78 -6.63
C PHE A 187 21.96 12.32 -7.64
N PHE A 188 21.47 12.99 -8.67
CA PHE A 188 22.34 13.72 -9.59
C PHE A 188 22.75 15.07 -8.98
N PRO A 189 24.02 15.50 -9.10
CA PRO A 189 25.17 14.77 -9.62
C PRO A 189 25.71 13.77 -8.58
N ARG A 190 26.09 12.57 -9.01
CA ARG A 190 26.68 11.56 -8.14
C ARG A 190 28.11 11.91 -7.73
N HIS A 191 28.88 12.44 -8.68
CA HIS A 191 30.29 12.79 -8.51
C HIS A 191 30.56 14.18 -9.06
N ARG A 192 31.49 14.90 -8.41
CA ARG A 192 31.81 16.29 -8.75
C ARG A 192 32.20 16.51 -10.22
N HIS A 193 33.01 15.60 -10.79
CA HIS A 193 33.50 15.72 -12.16
C HIS A 193 32.38 15.70 -13.22
N GLN A 194 31.19 15.19 -12.89
CA GLN A 194 30.05 15.17 -13.81
C GLN A 194 29.49 16.58 -14.06
N MET A 195 29.54 17.45 -13.05
CA MET A 195 29.18 18.85 -13.24
C MET A 195 30.25 19.59 -14.02
N GLU A 196 31.52 19.26 -13.78
CA GLU A 196 32.64 19.85 -14.51
C GLU A 196 32.54 19.50 -16.01
N PHE A 197 32.21 18.26 -16.35
CA PHE A 197 31.90 17.83 -17.72
C PHE A 197 30.80 18.69 -18.36
N LEU A 198 29.68 18.92 -17.67
CA LEU A 198 28.56 19.69 -18.21
C LEU A 198 28.90 21.16 -18.48
N PHE A 199 29.82 21.74 -17.71
CA PHE A 199 30.20 23.14 -17.82
C PHE A 199 31.47 23.39 -18.65
N ASN A 200 32.22 22.35 -19.02
CA ASN A 200 33.40 22.47 -19.86
C ASN A 200 32.99 22.44 -21.34
N PRO A 201 33.15 23.53 -22.11
CA PRO A 201 32.79 23.54 -23.53
C PRO A 201 33.75 22.73 -24.43
N ASN A 202 34.81 22.15 -23.85
CA ASN A 202 35.90 21.48 -24.56
C ASN A 202 35.82 19.95 -24.50
N GLU A 203 34.88 19.38 -23.73
CA GLU A 203 34.51 17.96 -23.71
C GLU A 203 33.08 17.80 -24.25
#